data_AF-A0A0F2RE70-F1
#
_entry.id   AF-A0A0F2RE70-F1
#
_cell.length_a   1.000
_cell.length_b   1.000
_cell.length_c   1.000
_cell.angle_alpha   90.00
_cell.angle_beta   90.00
_cell.angle_gamma   90.00
#
_symmetry.space_group_name_H-M   'P 1'
#
loop_
_entity.id
_entity.type
_entity.pdbx_description
1 polymer ?
#
loop_
_entity_poly.entity_id
_entity_poly.type
_entity_poly.pdbx_seq_one_letter_code
_entity_poly.pdbx_strand_id
1 'polypeptide(L)' 'MSTKIHAVVDEAGLPIRLSLTAGQASDKAAAPALVDSLKTAAHVVAD' A
#
# COMPACT_ATOMS: atom_id res chain seq x y z
N MET A 1 17.78 6.33 13.60
CA MET A 1 16.32 6.35 13.36
C MET A 1 16.11 6.45 11.86
N SER A 2 15.43 5.49 11.24
CA SER A 2 15.12 5.51 9.80
C SER A 2 13.61 5.64 9.59
N THR A 3 13.22 6.00 8.36
CA THR A 3 11.83 6.11 7.92
C THR A 3 11.68 5.25 6.67
N LYS A 4 10.52 4.61 6.52
CA LYS A 4 10.17 3.87 5.30
C LYS A 4 8.99 4.53 4.60
N ILE A 5 9.00 4.40 3.27
CA ILE A 5 7.90 4.79 2.40
C ILE A 5 7.37 3.51 1.76
N HIS A 6 6.10 3.22 1.96
CA HIS A 6 5.40 2.13 1.31
C HIS A 6 4.42 2.68 0.29
N ALA A 7 4.33 2.04 -0.88
CA ALA A 7 3.38 2.39 -1.92
C ALA A 7 2.45 1.21 -2.19
N VAL A 8 1.15 1.50 -2.30
CA VAL A 8 0.20 0.61 -2.96
C VAL A 8 0.13 1.04 -4.41
N VAL A 9 0.22 0.08 -5.32
CA VAL A 9 0.27 0.32 -6.77
C VAL A 9 -0.83 -0.44 -7.49
N ASP A 10 -1.23 0.04 -8.67
CA ASP A 10 -2.09 -0.69 -9.61
C ASP A 10 -1.31 -1.75 -10.41
N GLU A 11 -1.96 -2.42 -11.36
CA GLU A 11 -1.30 -3.44 -12.20
C GLU A 11 -0.17 -2.88 -13.09
N ALA A 12 -0.18 -1.58 -13.39
CA ALA A 12 0.85 -0.90 -14.15
C ALA A 12 2.02 -0.43 -13.25
N GLY A 13 1.93 -0.62 -11.94
CA GLY A 13 2.92 -0.16 -10.97
C GLY A 13 2.77 1.31 -10.60
N LEU A 14 1.67 1.98 -10.99
CA LEU A 14 1.43 3.38 -10.65
C LEU A 14 0.97 3.50 -9.19
N PRO A 15 1.60 4.37 -8.38
CA PRO A 15 1.20 4.54 -6.99
C PRO A 15 -0.22 5.10 -6.86
N ILE A 16 -1.10 4.35 -6.19
CA ILE A 16 -2.46 4.78 -5.85
C ILE A 16 -2.54 5.28 -4.40
N ARG A 17 -1.57 4.93 -3.54
CA ARG A 17 -1.46 5.42 -2.17
C ARG A 17 -0.03 5.29 -1.64
N LEU A 18 0.36 6.26 -0.80
CA LEU A 18 1.62 6.24 -0.04
C LEU A 18 1.35 6.15 1.47
N SER A 19 2.21 5.45 2.20
CA SER A 19 2.19 5.34 3.65
C SER A 19 3.60 5.49 4.23
N LEU A 20 3.72 6.30 5.28
CA LEU A 20 4.97 6.53 5.99
C LEU A 20 4.96 5.78 7.31
N THR A 21 6.02 5.03 7.59
CA THR A 21 6.20 4.37 8.88
C THR A 21 7.58 4.67 9.43
N ALA A 22 7.70 4.69 10.76
CA ALA A 22 9.01 4.58 11.40
C ALA A 22 9.72 3.32 10.87
N GLY A 23 11.05 3.34 10.86
CA GLY A 23 11.90 2.25 10.39
C GLY A 23 11.64 0.95 11.16
N GLN A 24 10.63 0.19 10.73
CA GLN A 24 10.33 -1.14 11.26
C GLN A 24 11.42 -2.11 10.82
N ALA A 25 11.68 -3.13 11.64
CA ALA A 25 12.68 -4.16 11.34
C ALA A 25 12.37 -4.95 10.03
N SER A 26 11.10 -4.97 9.60
CA SER A 26 10.66 -5.67 8.38
C SER A 26 9.45 -5.00 7.73
N ASP A 27 9.36 -5.06 6.40
CA ASP A 27 8.21 -4.56 5.62
C ASP A 27 6.96 -5.44 5.78
N LYS A 28 7.16 -6.70 6.17
CA LYS A 28 6.07 -7.68 6.36
C LYS A 28 5.05 -7.22 7.39
N ALA A 29 5.48 -6.46 8.40
CA ALA A 29 4.60 -5.94 9.44
C ALA A 29 3.63 -4.87 8.91
N ALA A 30 4.02 -4.10 7.89
CA ALA A 30 3.20 -3.03 7.32
C ALA A 30 2.23 -3.54 6.24
N ALA A 31 2.53 -4.67 5.59
CA ALA A 31 1.78 -5.17 4.44
C ALA A 31 0.28 -5.39 4.71
N PRO A 32 -0.17 -6.02 5.81
CA PRO A 32 -1.60 -6.23 6.06
C PRO A 32 -2.37 -4.92 6.15
N ALA A 33 -1.84 -3.94 6.91
CA ALA A 33 -2.47 -2.64 7.08
C ALA A 33 -2.58 -1.85 5.76
N LEU A 34 -1.64 -2.03 4.83
CA LEU A 34 -1.70 -1.40 3.51
C LEU A 34 -2.84 -1.97 2.67
N VAL A 35 -3.01 -3.31 2.67
CA VAL A 35 -4.08 -4.00 1.96
C VAL A 35 -5.43 -3.67 2.55
N ASP A 36 -5.58 -3.73 3.88
CA ASP A 36 -6.83 -3.41 4.58
C ASP A 36 -7.26 -1.95 4.38
N SER A 37 -6.30 -1.06 4.06
CA SER A 37 -6.59 0.34 3.77
C SER A 37 -7.26 0.56 2.41
N LEU A 38 -7.24 -0.43 1.53
CA LEU A 38 -7.93 -0.40 0.25
C LEU A 38 -9.42 -0.66 0.48
N LYS A 39 -10.25 0.27 0.03
CA LYS A 39 -11.70 0.04 -0.01
C LYS A 39 -11.95 -1.06 -1.04
N THR A 40 -12.86 -1.98 -0.71
CA THR A 40 -13.42 -2.88 -1.71
C THR A 40 -13.96 -2.05 -2.87
N ALA A 41 -13.55 -2.38 -4.10
CA ALA A 41 -14.01 -1.68 -5.28
C ALA A 41 -15.54 -1.77 -5.35
N ALA A 42 -16.22 -0.62 -5.33
CA ALA A 42 -17.69 -0.58 -5.45
C ALA A 42 -18.15 -0.95 -6.86
N HIS A 43 -17.32 -0.64 -7.86
CA HIS A 43 -17.57 -0.91 -9.27
C HIS A 43 -16.25 -1.32 -9.92
N VAL A 44 -16.30 -2.40 -10.70
CA VAL A 44 -15.21 -2.83 -11.59
C VAL A 44 -15.70 -2.58 -13.01
N VAL A 45 -14.94 -1.81 -13.78
CA VAL A 45 -15.17 -1.62 -15.22
C VAL A 45 -14.03 -2.34 -15.93
N ALA A 46 -14.37 -3.36 -16.71
CA ALA A 46 -13.46 -4.13 -17.56
C ALA A 46 -14.10 -4.29 -18.95
N ASP A 47 -13.28 -4.41 -19.99
CA ASP A 47 -13.69 -4.63 -21.39
C ASP A 47 -14.11 -6.10 -21.64
#